data_AF-A0A453SDL5-F1
#
_entry.id   AF-A0A453SDL5-F1
#
_cell.length_a   1.000
_cell.length_b   1.000
_cell.length_c   1.000
_cell.angle_alpha   90.00
_cell.angle_beta   90.00
_cell.angle_gamma   90.00
#
_symmetry.space_group_name_H-M   'P 1'
#
loop_
_entity.id
_entity.type
_entity.pdbx_description
1 polymer ?
#
loop_
_entity_poly.entity_id
_entity_poly.type
_entity_poly.pdbx_seq_one_letter_code
_entity_poly.pdbx_strand_id
1 'polypeptide(L)'
;MLSLPCKVLLMSGMSNGAFADITSMRSTEERVVHLNNILKFAVFKKDRSLLAIGGPWNAALDGGDPLADCSCLIRTAIRYVKELVQVDLSNCTSWNRFLEVHYNRVGNDGLFSHKEITVLFVPNLSECVPSMDIWRNNWIAYRKSKIEREQLIMKEKSPGDPKEQKQAVLEEPNEA
;
A
#
# COMPACT_ATOMS: atom_id res chain seq x y z
N MET A 1 -16.32 14.51 18.07
CA MET A 1 -16.08 14.42 16.61
C MET A 1 -16.23 12.94 16.26
N LEU A 2 -17.16 12.59 15.38
CA LEU A 2 -17.32 11.19 14.93
C LEU A 2 -16.11 10.86 14.03
N SER A 3 -15.24 9.95 14.46
CA SER A 3 -14.28 9.34 13.54
C SER A 3 -15.05 8.30 12.71
N LEU A 4 -14.96 8.41 11.39
CA LEU A 4 -15.48 7.40 10.46
C LEU A 4 -14.32 6.89 9.60
N PRO A 5 -13.53 5.93 10.12
CA PRO A 5 -12.44 5.35 9.36
C PRO A 5 -12.97 4.47 8.24
N CYS A 6 -12.39 4.63 7.06
CA CYS A 6 -12.57 3.72 5.94
C CYS A 6 -11.35 2.81 5.83
N LYS A 7 -11.58 1.51 5.64
CA LYS A 7 -10.55 0.50 5.46
C LYS A 7 -10.80 -0.31 4.20
N VAL A 8 -9.73 -0.83 3.62
CA VAL A 8 -9.72 -1.57 2.37
C VAL A 8 -9.01 -2.91 2.59
N LEU A 9 -9.67 -3.97 2.14
CA LEU A 9 -9.16 -5.33 2.12
C LEU A 9 -8.75 -5.66 0.68
N LEU A 10 -7.48 -5.41 0.35
CA LEU A 10 -6.94 -5.80 -0.95
C LEU A 10 -6.63 -7.30 -0.94
N MET A 11 -7.37 -8.05 -1.75
CA MET A 11 -7.22 -9.50 -1.87
C MET A 11 -6.22 -9.85 -2.97
N SER A 12 -5.38 -10.85 -2.72
CA SER A 12 -4.70 -11.52 -3.83
C SER A 12 -5.75 -12.26 -4.68
N GLY A 13 -5.60 -12.22 -6.00
CA GLY A 13 -6.40 -13.05 -6.89
C GLY A 13 -6.32 -14.52 -6.49
N MET A 14 -7.43 -15.24 -6.68
CA MET A 14 -7.48 -16.69 -6.48
C MET A 14 -7.15 -17.39 -7.80
N SER A 15 -6.49 -18.54 -7.73
CA SER A 15 -6.32 -19.39 -8.92
C SER A 15 -7.67 -20.01 -9.31
N ASN A 16 -7.85 -20.34 -10.59
CA ASN A 16 -9.06 -21.02 -11.07
C ASN A 16 -9.31 -22.35 -10.34
N GLY A 17 -8.24 -23.08 -9.99
CA GLY A 17 -8.33 -24.30 -9.19
C GLY A 17 -8.87 -24.02 -7.78
N ALA A 18 -8.29 -23.05 -7.07
CA ALA A 18 -8.74 -22.69 -5.73
C ALA A 18 -10.18 -22.14 -5.71
N PHE A 19 -10.58 -21.42 -6.75
CA PHE A 19 -11.96 -20.98 -6.93
C PHE A 19 -12.90 -22.18 -7.12
N ALA A 20 -12.57 -23.08 -8.05
CA ALA A 20 -13.35 -24.29 -8.31
C ALA A 20 -13.49 -25.13 -7.03
N ASP A 21 -12.41 -25.33 -6.28
CA ASP A 21 -12.40 -26.09 -5.02
C ASP A 21 -13.40 -25.50 -4.00
N ILE A 22 -13.38 -24.18 -3.77
CA ILE A 22 -14.32 -23.51 -2.85
C ILE A 22 -15.77 -23.66 -3.32
N THR A 23 -16.02 -23.48 -4.62
CA THR A 23 -17.39 -23.52 -5.16
C THR A 23 -17.92 -24.93 -5.37
N SER A 24 -17.05 -25.94 -5.32
CA SER A 24 -17.39 -27.30 -5.76
C SER A 24 -18.38 -28.05 -4.87
N MET A 25 -18.75 -27.50 -3.69
CA MET A 25 -19.68 -28.14 -2.73
C MET A 25 -19.35 -29.64 -2.49
N ARG A 26 -18.08 -30.03 -2.64
CA ARG A 26 -17.66 -31.44 -2.48
C ARG A 26 -17.87 -31.86 -1.03
N SER A 27 -18.41 -33.05 -0.84
CA SER A 27 -18.78 -33.59 0.47
C SER A 27 -17.57 -33.58 1.41
N THR A 28 -17.86 -33.37 2.70
CA THR A 28 -16.95 -33.14 3.82
C THR A 28 -15.92 -34.25 4.12
N GLU A 29 -15.76 -35.22 3.22
CA GLU A 29 -14.92 -36.41 3.38
C GLU A 29 -13.57 -36.31 2.63
N GLU A 30 -13.46 -35.46 1.60
CA GLU A 30 -12.17 -35.15 0.96
C GLU A 30 -11.63 -33.83 1.49
N ARG A 31 -10.37 -33.84 1.97
CA ARG A 31 -9.64 -32.72 2.60
C ARG A 31 -10.09 -31.33 2.10
N VAL A 32 -10.96 -30.68 2.86
CA VAL A 32 -11.39 -29.31 2.59
C VAL A 32 -10.16 -28.40 2.62
N VAL A 33 -9.86 -27.74 1.51
CA VAL A 33 -8.81 -26.73 1.46
C VAL A 33 -9.23 -25.57 2.37
N HIS A 34 -8.50 -25.38 3.47
CA HIS A 34 -8.85 -24.36 4.45
C HIS A 34 -8.81 -22.95 3.82
N LEU A 35 -9.86 -22.14 4.01
CA LEU A 35 -9.98 -20.79 3.43
C LEU A 35 -8.75 -19.89 3.68
N ASN A 36 -8.13 -20.00 4.85
CA ASN A 36 -6.86 -19.35 5.19
C ASN A 36 -5.71 -19.60 4.20
N ASN A 37 -5.72 -20.71 3.47
CA ASN A 37 -4.71 -21.01 2.46
C ASN A 37 -5.02 -20.36 1.10
N ILE A 38 -6.26 -19.91 0.91
CA ILE A 38 -6.78 -19.41 -0.37
C ILE A 38 -6.91 -17.88 -0.33
N LEU A 39 -7.53 -17.35 0.72
CA LEU A 39 -7.76 -15.91 0.86
C LEU A 39 -6.54 -15.26 1.51
N LYS A 40 -5.88 -14.37 0.78
CA LYS A 40 -4.75 -13.58 1.27
C LYS A 40 -5.06 -12.12 1.09
N PHE A 41 -4.74 -11.33 2.11
CA PHE A 41 -5.01 -9.90 2.16
C PHE A 41 -3.71 -9.13 2.34
N ALA A 42 -3.60 -7.98 1.68
CA ALA A 42 -2.56 -7.01 2.01
C ALA A 42 -2.90 -6.33 3.35
N VAL A 43 -1.92 -6.31 4.25
CA VAL A 43 -2.04 -5.72 5.58
C VAL A 43 -0.79 -4.93 5.91
N PHE A 44 -0.92 -3.88 6.72
CA PHE A 44 0.21 -3.26 7.38
C PHE A 44 0.55 -4.02 8.66
N LYS A 45 1.84 -4.24 8.87
CA LYS A 45 2.35 -4.79 10.12
C LYS A 45 2.97 -3.67 10.94
N LYS A 46 2.44 -3.45 12.14
CA LYS A 46 3.03 -2.58 13.15
C LYS A 46 3.25 -3.40 14.41
N ASP A 47 4.51 -3.57 14.81
CA ASP A 47 4.91 -4.45 15.92
C ASP A 47 4.35 -5.88 15.73
N ARG A 48 3.48 -6.32 16.64
CA ARG A 48 2.77 -7.62 16.60
C ARG A 48 1.34 -7.52 16.06
N SER A 49 0.91 -6.32 15.62
CA SER A 49 -0.44 -6.07 15.14
C SER A 49 -0.50 -6.00 13.63
N LEU A 50 -1.58 -6.55 13.07
CA LEU A 50 -1.93 -6.43 11.66
C LEU A 50 -3.06 -5.40 11.52
N LEU A 51 -2.90 -4.49 10.57
CA LEU A 51 -3.82 -3.39 10.33
C LEU A 51 -4.25 -3.43 8.87
N ALA A 52 -5.55 -3.36 8.61
CA ALA A 52 -6.03 -3.16 7.25
C ALA A 52 -5.66 -1.75 6.76
N ILE A 53 -5.52 -1.61 5.45
CA ILE A 53 -5.13 -0.36 4.78
C ILE A 53 -6.29 0.63 4.88
N GLY A 54 -6.01 1.89 5.20
CA GLY A 54 -7.04 2.93 5.26
C GLY A 54 -6.81 3.93 6.40
N GLY A 55 -7.82 4.74 6.67
CA GLY A 55 -7.74 5.80 7.67
C GLY A 55 -9.01 6.64 7.77
N PRO A 56 -8.99 7.72 8.57
CA PRO A 56 -10.14 8.59 8.79
C PRO A 56 -10.55 9.34 7.52
N TRP A 57 -11.87 9.39 7.28
CA TRP A 57 -12.48 10.29 6.31
C TRP A 57 -12.17 11.76 6.66
N ASN A 58 -11.94 12.57 5.62
CA ASN A 58 -11.71 14.00 5.74
C ASN A 58 -12.65 14.77 4.80
N ALA A 59 -13.51 15.63 5.35
CA ALA A 59 -14.50 16.38 4.57
C ALA A 59 -13.89 17.27 3.47
N ALA A 60 -12.72 17.86 3.70
CA ALA A 60 -12.09 18.76 2.74
C ALA A 60 -11.47 18.01 1.55
N LEU A 61 -11.01 16.77 1.77
CA LEU A 61 -10.34 15.97 0.73
C LEU A 61 -11.30 15.00 0.04
N ASP A 62 -12.19 14.38 0.83
CA ASP A 62 -13.05 13.29 0.38
C ASP A 62 -14.50 13.76 0.15
N GLY A 63 -14.86 14.96 0.58
CA GLY A 63 -16.19 15.56 0.42
C GLY A 63 -17.32 14.75 1.08
N GLY A 64 -18.57 15.21 0.89
CA GLY A 64 -19.78 14.51 1.31
C GLY A 64 -19.98 14.43 2.83
N ASP A 65 -20.92 13.59 3.25
CA ASP A 65 -21.13 13.18 4.64
C ASP A 65 -21.20 11.64 4.67
N PRO A 66 -20.30 10.92 5.37
CA PRO A 66 -20.31 9.47 5.36
C PRO A 66 -21.58 8.81 5.94
N LEU A 67 -22.38 9.56 6.69
CA LEU A 67 -23.68 9.08 7.18
C LEU A 67 -24.78 9.14 6.12
N ALA A 68 -24.66 10.04 5.15
CA ALA A 68 -25.64 10.26 4.09
C ALA A 68 -25.18 9.70 2.72
N ASP A 69 -23.88 9.70 2.46
CA ASP A 69 -23.26 9.35 1.18
C ASP A 69 -22.04 8.44 1.40
N CYS A 70 -22.21 7.15 1.14
CA CYS A 70 -21.12 6.18 1.24
C CYS A 70 -20.01 6.39 0.19
N SER A 71 -20.23 7.16 -0.87
CA SER A 71 -19.23 7.39 -1.92
C SER A 71 -18.02 8.19 -1.41
N CYS A 72 -18.18 9.02 -0.37
CA CYS A 72 -17.05 9.70 0.27
C CYS A 72 -16.10 8.73 0.98
N LEU A 73 -16.61 7.61 1.52
CA LEU A 73 -15.77 6.56 2.09
C LEU A 73 -14.99 5.83 1.01
N ILE A 74 -15.56 5.64 -0.18
CA ILE A 74 -14.83 5.09 -1.33
C ILE A 74 -13.71 6.06 -1.76
N ARG A 75 -13.96 7.37 -1.82
CA ARG A 75 -12.90 8.36 -2.09
C ARG A 75 -11.80 8.34 -1.02
N THR A 76 -12.18 8.21 0.25
CA THR A 76 -11.25 8.02 1.38
C THR A 76 -10.38 6.78 1.17
N ALA A 77 -10.99 5.65 0.79
CA ALA A 77 -10.28 4.41 0.50
C ALA A 77 -9.27 4.58 -0.64
N ILE A 78 -9.69 5.18 -1.76
CA ILE A 78 -8.83 5.44 -2.93
C ILE A 78 -7.63 6.31 -2.52
N ARG A 79 -7.87 7.40 -1.78
CA ARG A 79 -6.83 8.30 -1.29
C ARG A 79 -5.80 7.57 -0.43
N TYR A 80 -6.23 6.85 0.60
CA TYR A 80 -5.30 6.14 1.48
C TYR A 80 -4.56 5.00 0.80
N VAL A 81 -5.20 4.24 -0.10
CA VAL A 81 -4.49 3.18 -0.83
C VAL A 81 -3.44 3.79 -1.75
N LYS A 82 -3.76 4.90 -2.42
CA LYS A 82 -2.81 5.62 -3.29
C LYS A 82 -1.65 6.22 -2.49
N GLU A 83 -1.92 6.84 -1.35
CA GLU A 83 -0.87 7.46 -0.51
C GLU A 83 0.01 6.43 0.21
N LEU A 84 -0.58 5.39 0.80
CA LEU A 84 0.14 4.46 1.67
C LEU A 84 0.71 3.24 0.93
N VAL A 85 0.06 2.81 -0.15
CA VAL A 85 0.43 1.58 -0.90
C VAL A 85 0.90 1.90 -2.32
N GLN A 86 0.74 3.15 -2.78
CA GLN A 86 1.10 3.59 -4.14
C GLN A 86 0.38 2.81 -5.24
N VAL A 87 -0.84 2.34 -4.95
CA VAL A 87 -1.74 1.70 -5.92
C VAL A 87 -2.92 2.64 -6.18
N ASP A 88 -3.14 2.98 -7.43
CA ASP A 88 -4.27 3.84 -7.82
C ASP A 88 -5.53 3.01 -8.08
N LEU A 89 -6.55 3.24 -7.27
CA LEU A 89 -7.86 2.58 -7.39
C LEU A 89 -8.93 3.49 -7.99
N SER A 90 -8.56 4.64 -8.57
CA SER A 90 -9.53 5.61 -9.12
C SER A 90 -10.41 5.03 -10.23
N ASN A 91 -9.93 4.00 -10.93
CA ASN A 91 -10.68 3.30 -11.98
C ASN A 91 -11.57 2.16 -11.45
N CYS A 92 -11.54 1.87 -10.14
CA CYS A 92 -12.35 0.81 -9.56
C CYS A 92 -13.82 1.24 -9.48
N THR A 93 -14.69 0.60 -10.26
CA THR A 93 -16.12 0.92 -10.31
C THR A 93 -16.96 0.15 -9.29
N SER A 94 -16.46 -0.99 -8.81
CA SER A 94 -17.23 -1.90 -7.97
C SER A 94 -16.54 -2.14 -6.63
N TRP A 95 -17.24 -1.77 -5.56
CA TRP A 95 -16.77 -1.83 -4.18
C TRP A 95 -17.76 -2.59 -3.32
N ASN A 96 -17.35 -3.74 -2.79
CA ASN A 96 -18.17 -4.49 -1.84
C ASN A 96 -17.98 -3.91 -0.44
N ARG A 97 -19.06 -3.38 0.15
CA ARG A 97 -19.09 -2.98 1.56
C ARG A 97 -19.23 -4.23 2.43
N PHE A 98 -18.09 -4.77 2.84
CA PHE A 98 -18.00 -6.10 3.42
C PHE A 98 -18.36 -6.16 4.91
N LEU A 99 -17.88 -5.19 5.70
CA LEU A 99 -18.04 -5.20 7.15
C LEU A 99 -18.12 -3.79 7.73
N GLU A 100 -18.97 -3.62 8.73
CA GLU A 100 -19.01 -2.44 9.60
C GLU A 100 -18.70 -2.84 11.03
N VAL A 101 -17.81 -2.09 11.69
CA VAL A 101 -17.45 -2.32 13.09
C VAL A 101 -17.74 -1.07 13.90
N HIS A 102 -18.57 -1.23 14.93
CA HIS A 102 -19.05 -0.15 15.78
C HIS A 102 -18.32 -0.22 17.12
N TYR A 103 -17.47 0.76 17.39
CA TYR A 103 -16.72 0.86 18.63
C TYR A 103 -17.32 1.94 19.53
N ASN A 104 -17.50 1.63 20.80
CA ASN A 104 -17.66 2.64 21.84
C ASN A 104 -16.27 3.01 22.35
N ARG A 105 -15.75 4.14 21.88
CA ARG A 105 -14.43 4.63 22.30
C ARG A 105 -14.54 5.20 23.71
N VAL A 106 -13.51 4.94 24.51
CA VAL A 106 -13.39 5.41 25.88
C VAL A 106 -12.37 6.55 25.91
N GLY A 107 -12.66 7.62 26.62
CA GLY A 107 -11.78 8.77 26.80
C GLY A 107 -10.65 8.49 27.78
N ASN A 108 -9.76 9.47 27.94
CA ASN A 108 -8.65 9.36 28.91
C ASN A 108 -9.15 9.32 30.36
N ASP A 109 -10.37 9.76 30.61
CA ASP A 109 -11.09 9.72 31.88
C ASP A 109 -11.71 8.33 32.17
N GLY A 110 -11.59 7.36 31.25
CA GLY A 110 -12.21 6.05 31.39
C GLY A 110 -13.71 6.03 31.10
N LEU A 111 -14.29 7.15 30.68
CA LEU A 111 -15.71 7.27 30.36
C LEU A 111 -15.96 7.16 28.86
N PHE A 112 -17.22 6.94 28.48
CA PHE A 112 -17.62 6.95 27.08
C PHE A 112 -17.23 8.28 26.43
N SER A 113 -16.46 8.20 25.34
CA SER A 113 -16.03 9.36 24.56
C SER A 113 -16.95 9.57 23.37
N HIS A 114 -17.03 8.60 22.46
CA HIS A 114 -17.86 8.66 21.26
C HIS A 114 -18.01 7.28 20.63
N LYS A 115 -18.96 7.18 19.70
CA LYS A 115 -19.09 6.02 18.81
C LYS A 115 -18.21 6.23 17.58
N GLU A 116 -17.38 5.26 17.26
CA GLU A 116 -16.62 5.20 16.02
C GLU A 116 -17.18 4.07 15.15
N ILE A 117 -17.45 4.34 13.89
CA ILE A 117 -17.91 3.32 12.93
C ILE A 117 -16.83 3.18 11.86
N THR A 118 -16.21 2.00 11.81
CA THR A 118 -15.23 1.66 10.77
C THR A 118 -15.88 0.81 9.71
N VAL A 119 -15.74 1.19 8.44
CA VAL A 119 -16.24 0.42 7.30
C VAL A 119 -15.07 -0.23 6.57
N LEU A 120 -15.21 -1.52 6.23
CA LEU A 120 -14.24 -2.27 5.45
C LEU A 120 -14.82 -2.57 4.07
N PHE A 121 -14.12 -2.15 3.03
CA PHE A 121 -14.45 -2.46 1.65
C PHE A 121 -13.53 -3.52 1.06
N VAL A 122 -14.09 -4.37 0.20
CA VAL A 122 -13.35 -5.26 -0.70
C VAL A 122 -13.58 -4.75 -2.13
N PRO A 123 -12.60 -4.07 -2.75
CA PRO A 123 -12.74 -3.57 -4.12
C PRO A 123 -12.63 -4.71 -5.13
N ASN A 124 -13.40 -4.63 -6.22
CA ASN A 124 -13.15 -5.46 -7.38
C ASN A 124 -12.03 -4.82 -8.21
N LEU A 125 -10.85 -5.45 -8.17
CA LEU A 125 -9.66 -4.95 -8.86
C LEU A 125 -9.59 -5.36 -10.33
N SER A 126 -10.53 -6.15 -10.87
CA SER A 126 -10.47 -6.65 -12.25
C SER A 126 -10.29 -5.52 -13.27
N GLU A 127 -10.88 -4.36 -13.02
CA GLU A 127 -10.81 -3.18 -13.90
C GLU A 127 -9.58 -2.28 -13.62
N CYS A 128 -8.89 -2.50 -12.51
CA CYS A 128 -7.66 -1.78 -12.16
C CYS A 128 -6.38 -2.50 -12.61
N VAL A 129 -6.50 -3.74 -13.10
CA VAL A 129 -5.36 -4.52 -13.58
C VAL A 129 -4.96 -4.02 -14.97
N PRO A 130 -3.70 -3.57 -15.17
CA PRO A 130 -3.23 -3.17 -16.49
C PRO A 130 -3.23 -4.36 -17.46
N SER A 131 -3.31 -4.08 -18.76
CA SER A 131 -3.09 -5.13 -19.76
C SER A 131 -1.71 -5.74 -19.62
N MET A 132 -1.56 -7.00 -20.05
CA MET A 132 -0.29 -7.73 -19.94
C MET A 132 0.89 -7.00 -20.59
N ASP A 133 0.65 -6.30 -21.70
CA ASP A 133 1.70 -5.56 -22.40
C ASP A 133 2.09 -4.29 -21.65
N ILE A 134 1.12 -3.52 -21.13
CA ILE A 134 1.40 -2.35 -20.28
C ILE A 134 2.17 -2.79 -19.04
N TRP A 135 1.73 -3.87 -18.39
CA TRP A 135 2.40 -4.43 -17.23
C TRP A 135 3.85 -4.83 -17.55
N ARG A 136 4.07 -5.58 -18.64
CA ARG A 136 5.40 -6.03 -19.06
C ARG A 136 6.32 -4.84 -19.32
N ASN A 137 5.83 -3.83 -20.04
CA ASN A 137 6.61 -2.63 -20.35
C ASN A 137 6.98 -1.86 -19.08
N ASN A 138 6.03 -1.65 -18.17
CA ASN A 138 6.25 -0.99 -16.88
C ASN A 138 7.26 -1.77 -16.02
N TRP A 139 7.19 -3.10 -16.02
CA TRP A 139 8.14 -3.95 -15.30
C TRP A 139 9.57 -3.86 -15.85
N ILE A 140 9.73 -3.86 -17.18
CA ILE A 140 11.03 -3.69 -17.83
C ILE A 140 11.61 -2.32 -17.49
N ALA A 141 10.81 -1.26 -17.61
CA ALA A 141 11.23 0.10 -17.27
C ALA A 141 11.64 0.22 -15.80
N TYR A 142 10.84 -0.34 -14.88
CA TYR A 142 11.17 -0.38 -13.46
C TYR A 142 12.52 -1.08 -13.19
N ARG A 143 12.76 -2.26 -13.78
CA ARG A 143 14.03 -2.97 -13.59
C ARG A 143 15.22 -2.17 -14.11
N LYS A 144 15.09 -1.52 -15.27
CA LYS A 144 16.14 -0.66 -15.83
C LYS A 144 16.46 0.50 -14.88
N SER A 145 15.45 1.24 -14.45
CA SER A 145 15.61 2.37 -13.51
C SER A 145 16.19 1.96 -12.16
N LYS A 146 15.89 0.74 -11.69
CA LYS A 146 16.46 0.20 -10.45
C LYS A 146 17.97 -0.03 -10.58
N ILE A 147 18.41 -0.67 -11.67
CA ILE A 147 19.84 -0.93 -11.95
C ILE A 147 20.60 0.39 -12.08
N GLU A 148 20.05 1.36 -12.80
CA GLU A 148 20.67 2.68 -12.98
C GLU A 148 20.88 3.41 -11.64
N ARG A 149 19.88 3.37 -10.74
CA ARG A 149 20.01 3.94 -9.39
C ARG A 149 21.09 3.24 -8.56
N GLU A 150 21.15 1.91 -8.62
CA GLU A 150 22.17 1.14 -7.90
C GLU A 150 23.59 1.47 -8.41
N GLN A 151 23.77 1.60 -9.72
CA GLN A 151 25.06 1.98 -10.32
C GLN A 151 25.49 3.40 -9.95
N LEU A 152 24.57 4.35 -9.89
CA LEU A 152 24.85 5.73 -9.44
C LEU A 152 25.32 5.75 -7.98
N ILE A 153 24.62 5.01 -7.10
CA ILE A 153 25.01 4.87 -5.69
C ILE A 153 26.40 4.22 -5.55
N MET A 154 26.74 3.24 -6.41
CA MET A 154 28.06 2.61 -6.41
C MET A 154 29.18 3.56 -6.89
N LYS A 155 28.90 4.41 -7.89
CA LYS A 155 29.85 5.44 -8.37
C LYS A 155 30.07 6.56 -7.35
N GLU A 156 29.04 6.94 -6.59
CA GLU A 156 29.17 7.93 -5.50
C GLU A 156 29.93 7.38 -4.28
N LYS A 157 29.92 6.06 -4.07
CA LYS A 157 30.57 5.39 -2.92
C LYS A 157 32.03 5.00 -3.13
N SER A 158 32.63 5.22 -4.30
CA SER A 158 34.09 5.10 -4.48
C SER A 158 34.76 6.45 -4.18
N PRO A 159 35.41 6.65 -3.02
CA PRO A 159 36.20 7.85 -2.77
C PRO A 159 37.55 7.67 -3.48
N GLY A 160 38.05 8.76 -4.06
CA GLY A 160 39.42 8.79 -4.57
C GLY A 160 40.43 8.50 -3.47
N ASP A 161 41.50 7.78 -3.82
CA ASP A 161 42.67 7.55 -2.98
C ASP A 161 43.92 8.15 -3.66
N PRO A 162 44.99 8.49 -2.91
CA PRO A 162 45.79 9.69 -3.08
C PRO A 162 47.17 9.38 -3.64
N LYS A 163 47.86 10.42 -4.18
CA LYS A 163 49.32 10.60 -4.38
C LYS A 163 49.50 11.59 -5.56
N GLU A 164 50.45 12.51 -5.59
CA GLU A 164 51.78 12.49 -4.98
C GLU A 164 52.35 13.91 -4.94
N GLN A 165 53.05 14.22 -3.84
CA GLN A 165 53.95 15.36 -3.73
C GLN A 165 55.07 15.23 -4.77
N LYS A 166 55.36 16.31 -5.50
CA LYS A 166 56.70 16.56 -6.04
C LYS A 166 57.18 17.89 -5.48
N GLN A 167 58.12 17.78 -4.54
CA GLN A 167 58.91 18.88 -4.02
C GLN A 167 60.27 18.90 -4.74
N ALA A 168 60.78 20.12 -4.92
CA ALA A 168 62.09 20.52 -5.41
C ALA A 168 62.35 20.43 -6.92
N VAL A 169 62.60 21.59 -7.54
CA VAL A 169 63.96 22.02 -7.97
C VAL A 169 63.94 23.53 -8.32
N LEU A 170 64.68 24.28 -7.49
CA LEU A 170 65.45 25.51 -7.75
C LEU A 170 64.72 26.82 -8.12
N GLU A 171 64.44 27.64 -7.10
CA GLU A 171 64.52 29.11 -7.21
C GLU A 171 65.72 29.59 -6.38
N GLU A 172 66.64 30.29 -7.04
CA GLU A 172 67.30 31.53 -6.60
C GLU A 172 68.24 32.01 -7.74
N PRO A 173 68.67 33.29 -7.79
CA PRO A 173 68.16 34.49 -7.11
C PRO A 173 67.93 35.68 -8.10
N ASN A 174 67.30 36.77 -7.69
CA ASN A 174 68.00 38.07 -7.50
C ASN A 174 67.05 39.27 -7.19
N GLU A 175 67.48 40.04 -6.18
CA GLU A 175 67.38 41.50 -5.93
C GLU A 175 66.22 42.36 -6.50
N ALA A 176 65.53 43.05 -5.58
CA ALA A 176 65.59 44.51 -5.43
C ALA A 176 65.13 44.94 -4.01
#